data_AF-A0A5E8V4Q6-F1
#
_entry.id   AF-A0A5E8V4Q6-F1
#
_cell.length_a   1.000
_cell.length_b   1.000
_cell.length_c   1.000
_cell.angle_alpha   90.00
_cell.angle_beta   90.00
_cell.angle_gamma   90.00
#
_symmetry.space_group_name_H-M   'P 1'
#
loop_
_entity.id
_entity.type
_entity.pdbx_description
1 polymer ?
#
loop_
_entity_poly.entity_id
_entity_poly.type
_entity_poly.pdbx_seq_one_letter_code
_entity_poly.pdbx_strand_id
1 'polypeptide(L)' 'MLRIRAGDAEVTGVDDLSVDTDGRIARMSIQWRPLEKFVAIQQRLAPLIGAPKLRLVQI' A
#
# COMPACT_ATOMS: atom_id res chain seq x y z
N MET A 1 -6.34 -12.79 -3.67
CA MET A 1 -5.70 -12.18 -2.48
C MET A 1 -4.26 -11.90 -2.82
N LEU A 2 -3.83 -10.64 -2.73
CA LEU A 2 -2.51 -10.21 -3.16
C LEU A 2 -1.49 -10.45 -2.03
N ARG A 3 -0.28 -10.90 -2.36
CA ARG A 3 0.85 -11.01 -1.43
C ARG A 3 1.98 -10.15 -1.96
N ILE A 4 2.49 -9.24 -1.14
CA ILE A 4 3.52 -8.28 -1.51
C ILE A 4 4.69 -8.43 -0.55
N ARG A 5 5.90 -8.41 -1.11
CA ARG A 5 7.15 -8.38 -0.34
C ARG A 5 8.01 -7.21 -0.78
N ALA A 6 8.47 -6.42 0.18
CA ALA A 6 9.45 -5.36 -0.05
C ALA A 6 10.52 -5.41 1.06
N GLY A 7 11.72 -5.89 0.70
CA GLY A 7 12.74 -6.26 1.68
C GLY A 7 12.24 -7.39 2.60
N ASP A 8 12.30 -7.15 3.90
CA ASP A 8 11.86 -8.09 4.94
C ASP A 8 10.41 -7.87 5.40
N ALA A 9 9.72 -6.89 4.83
CA ALA A 9 8.30 -6.68 5.07
C ALA A 9 7.48 -7.48 4.07
N GLU A 10 6.56 -8.29 4.59
CA GLU A 10 5.55 -9.01 3.84
C GLU A 10 4.16 -8.57 4.30
N VAL A 11 3.28 -8.30 3.34
CA VAL A 11 1.87 -7.98 3.57
C VAL A 11 0.98 -8.83 2.68
N THR A 12 -0.25 -9.00 3.13
CA THR A 12 -1.35 -9.50 2.30
C THR A 12 -2.45 -8.47 2.21
N GLY A 13 -3.23 -8.48 1.14
CA GLY A 13 -4.27 -7.48 1.00
C GLY A 13 -5.15 -7.63 -0.22
N VAL A 14 -5.93 -6.58 -0.43
CA VAL A 14 -6.87 -6.41 -1.53
C VAL A 14 -6.61 -5.04 -2.15
N ASP A 15 -6.57 -5.06 -3.48
CA ASP A 15 -6.65 -3.85 -4.29
C ASP A 15 -8.07 -3.85 -4.87
N ASP A 16 -8.85 -2.83 -4.52
CA ASP A 16 -10.22 -2.64 -5.00
C ASP A 16 -10.20 -1.58 -6.11
N LEU A 17 -10.52 -2.01 -7.33
CA LEU A 17 -10.46 -1.17 -8.52
C LEU A 17 -11.81 -1.09 -9.20
N SER A 18 -12.18 0.12 -9.62
CA SER A 18 -13.27 0.33 -10.56
C SER A 18 -12.73 0.86 -11.88
N VAL A 19 -13.34 0.43 -12.99
CA VAL A 19 -12.99 0.87 -14.33
C VAL A 19 -14.08 1.77 -14.91
N ASP A 20 -13.70 2.70 -15.79
CA ASP A 20 -14.63 3.53 -16.56
C ASP A 20 -15.18 2.77 -17.79
N THR A 21 -16.01 3.45 -18.58
CA THR A 21 -16.63 2.88 -19.80
C THR A 21 -15.63 2.51 -20.88
N ASP A 22 -14.43 3.09 -20.86
CA ASP A 22 -13.34 2.80 -21.80
C ASP A 22 -12.44 1.66 -21.28
N GLY A 23 -12.78 1.07 -20.13
CA GLY A 23 -12.00 0.02 -19.49
C GLY A 23 -10.74 0.52 -18.78
N ARG A 24 -10.58 1.82 -18.54
CA ARG A 24 -9.44 2.39 -17.79
C ARG A 24 -9.73 2.40 -16.30
N ILE A 25 -8.69 2.32 -15.47
CA ILE A 25 -8.84 2.42 -14.01
C ILE A 25 -9.34 3.83 -13.65
N ALA A 26 -10.55 3.90 -13.13
CA ALA A 26 -11.18 5.14 -12.67
C ALA A 26 -10.89 5.40 -11.19
N ARG A 27 -10.84 4.33 -10.37
CA ARG A 27 -10.52 4.40 -8.94
C ARG A 27 -9.75 3.16 -8.53
N MET A 28 -8.85 3.34 -7.58
CA MET A 28 -8.16 2.26 -6.89
C MET A 28 -8.09 2.57 -5.40
N SER A 29 -8.42 1.60 -4.56
CA SER A 29 -8.16 1.60 -3.13
C SER A 29 -7.30 0.40 -2.78
N ILE A 30 -6.34 0.60 -1.89
CA ILE A 30 -5.34 -0.41 -1.54
C ILE A 30 -5.42 -0.65 -0.04
N GLN A 31 -5.61 -1.91 0.34
CA GLN A 31 -5.83 -2.30 1.74
C GLN A 31 -4.93 -3.48 2.07
N TRP A 32 -3.87 -3.21 2.83
CA TRP A 32 -2.87 -4.22 3.19
C TRP A 32 -2.80 -4.43 4.70
N ARG A 33 -2.40 -5.64 5.09
CA ARG A 33 -2.19 -6.05 6.48
C ARG A 33 -0.93 -6.91 6.61
N PRO A 34 -0.27 -6.91 7.78
CA PRO A 34 -0.61 -6.12 8.98
C PRO A 34 -0.05 -4.68 8.90
N LEU A 35 -0.62 -3.76 9.71
CA LEU A 35 -0.36 -2.32 9.60
C LEU A 35 1.11 -1.97 9.82
N GLU A 36 1.79 -2.61 10.77
CA GLU A 36 3.20 -2.39 11.07
C GLU A 36 4.11 -2.75 9.88
N LYS A 37 3.76 -3.79 9.12
CA LYS A 37 4.49 -4.16 7.91
C LYS A 37 4.19 -3.21 6.76
N PHE A 38 2.95 -2.74 6.63
CA PHE A 38 2.61 -1.70 5.66
C PHE A 38 3.37 -0.39 5.95
N VAL A 39 3.44 0.05 7.20
CA VAL A 39 4.22 1.25 7.59
C VAL A 39 5.70 1.07 7.24
N ALA A 40 6.28 -0.11 7.47
CA ALA A 40 7.67 -0.39 7.07
C ALA A 40 7.89 -0.25 5.55
N ILE A 41 6.95 -0.75 4.74
CA ILE A 41 6.98 -0.58 3.28
C ILE A 41 6.83 0.91 2.91
N GLN A 42 5.87 1.61 3.51
CA GLN A 42 5.64 3.04 3.29
C GLN A 42 6.91 3.86 3.58
N GLN A 43 7.59 3.59 4.69
CA GLN A 43 8.81 4.29 5.08
C GLN A 43 9.98 4.07 4.11
N ARG A 44 9.99 2.94 3.39
CA ARG A 44 10.97 2.64 2.34
C ARG A 44 10.64 3.36 1.04
N LEU A 45 9.37 3.41 0.65
CA LEU A 45 8.92 3.96 -0.63
C LEU A 45 8.76 5.48 -0.62
N ALA A 46 8.28 6.06 0.49
CA ALA A 46 7.94 7.48 0.56
C ALA A 46 9.06 8.44 0.12
N PRO A 47 10.34 8.24 0.52
CA PRO A 47 11.43 9.12 0.08
C PRO A 47 11.67 9.09 -1.42
N LEU A 48 11.37 7.96 -2.09
CA LEU A 48 11.59 7.79 -3.52
C LEU A 48 10.61 8.61 -4.37
N ILE A 49 9.51 9.06 -3.76
CA ILE A 49 8.45 9.85 -4.41
C ILE A 49 8.27 11.23 -3.75
N GLY A 50 9.23 11.67 -2.91
CA GLY A 50 9.17 12.95 -2.22
C GLY A 50 8.07 13.06 -1.15
N ALA A 51 7.50 11.94 -0.71
CA ALA A 51 6.47 11.91 0.34
C ALA A 51 7.09 11.77 1.75
N PRO A 52 6.43 12.28 2.80
CA PRO A 52 6.90 12.10 4.16
C PRO A 52 6.77 10.64 4.61
N LYS A 53 7.74 10.18 5.40
CA LYS A 53 7.64 8.90 6.11
C LYS A 53 6.57 9.01 7.21
N LEU A 54 5.60 8.11 7.20
CA LEU A 54 4.63 7.98 8.27
C LEU A 54 5.21 7.11 9.39
N ARG A 55 4.63 7.20 10.59
CA ARG A 55 5.02 6.40 11.75
C ARG A 55 3.82 5.63 12.27
N LEU A 56 4.07 4.42 12.74
CA LEU A 56 3.08 3.68 13.52
C LEU A 56 2.92 4.40 14.87
N VAL A 57 1.69 4.71 15.24
CA VAL A 57 1.35 5.28 16.55
C VAL A 57 0.46 4.29 17.28
N GLN A 58 0.70 4.13 18.59
CA GLN A 58 -0.22 3.42 19.46
C GLN A 58 -1.40 4.36 19.76
N ILE A 59 -2.60 3.79 19.79
CA ILE A 59 -3.83 4.46 20.16
C ILE A 59 -4.09 4.18 21.63
#